data_AF-A0A1R4I4C4-F1
#
_entry.id   AF-A0A1R4I4C4-F1
#
_cell.length_a   1.000
_cell.length_b   1.000
_cell.length_c   1.000
_cell.angle_alpha   90.00
_cell.angle_beta   90.00
_cell.angle_gamma   90.00
#
_symmetry.space_group_name_H-M   'P 1'
#
loop_
_entity.id
_entity.type
_entity.pdbx_description
1 polymer ?
#
loop_
_entity_poly.entity_id
_entity_poly.type
_entity_poly.pdbx_seq_one_letter_code
_entity_poly.pdbx_strand_id
1 'polypeptide(L)'
;MTLAGARELVSRGHTVTVQAGAGEGVGFAGATYEAAGVRTEADVAKVWGSAELILKVKEPQSEEIKRLKGGQTLFTYLLLAAEEALTRGLIESCATCIAYETITDRQGGLPLLAPMSTVAGRMAAQLELFTQCMCPS
;
A
#
# COMPACT_ATOMS: atom_id res chain seq x y z
N MET A 1 4.11 -4.48 1.20
CA MET A 1 4.82 -4.90 2.43
C MET A 1 6.11 -5.62 2.03
N THR A 2 7.20 -5.44 2.75
CA THR A 2 8.47 -6.17 2.49
C THR A 2 8.52 -7.45 3.30
N LEU A 3 9.44 -8.36 2.95
CA LEU A 3 9.65 -9.61 3.68
C LEU A 3 9.99 -9.39 5.17
N ALA A 4 10.82 -8.38 5.47
CA ALA A 4 11.21 -8.06 6.84
C ALA A 4 9.99 -7.65 7.70
N GLY A 5 9.12 -6.80 7.17
CA GLY A 5 7.89 -6.40 7.85
C GLY A 5 6.92 -7.56 8.06
N ALA A 6 6.78 -8.42 7.05
CA ALA A 6 5.93 -9.60 7.14
C ALA A 6 6.43 -10.60 8.21
N ARG A 7 7.75 -10.83 8.26
CA ARG A 7 8.40 -11.68 9.29
C ARG A 7 8.15 -11.16 10.70
N GLU A 8 8.24 -9.85 10.90
CA GLU A 8 8.01 -9.24 12.21
C GLU A 8 6.56 -9.39 12.68
N LEU A 9 5.60 -9.33 11.76
CA LEU A 9 4.19 -9.59 12.10
C LEU A 9 3.97 -11.06 12.46
N VAL A 10 4.54 -11.98 11.67
CA VAL A 10 4.45 -13.43 11.94
C VAL A 10 5.11 -13.78 13.28
N SER A 11 6.28 -13.20 13.60
CA SER A 11 6.99 -13.46 14.86
C SER A 11 6.21 -13.01 16.10
N ARG A 12 5.34 -12.00 15.95
CA ARG A 12 4.42 -11.51 17.00
C ARG A 12 3.10 -12.29 17.07
N GLY A 13 2.94 -13.35 16.28
CA GLY A 13 1.76 -14.23 16.28
C GLY A 13 0.63 -13.78 15.35
N HIS A 14 0.84 -12.77 14.50
CA HIS A 14 -0.16 -12.38 13.51
C HIS A 14 -0.16 -13.33 12.31
N THR A 15 -1.35 -13.62 11.78
CA THR A 15 -1.47 -14.30 10.50
C THR A 15 -1.33 -13.28 9.37
N VAL A 16 -0.30 -13.47 8.53
CA VAL A 16 -0.06 -12.60 7.38
C VAL A 16 -0.41 -13.35 6.10
N THR A 17 -1.26 -12.75 5.27
CA THR A 17 -1.63 -13.27 3.96
C THR A 17 -1.21 -12.26 2.88
N VAL A 18 -0.57 -12.74 1.82
CA VAL A 18 -0.16 -11.95 0.65
C VAL A 18 -0.78 -12.55 -0.60
N GLN A 19 -1.28 -11.70 -1.50
CA GLN A 19 -1.79 -12.17 -2.79
C GLN A 19 -0.63 -12.78 -3.61
N ALA A 20 -0.88 -13.94 -4.22
CA ALA A 20 0.08 -14.56 -5.13
C ALA A 20 0.55 -13.55 -6.20
N GLY A 21 1.88 -13.44 -6.38
CA GLY A 21 2.49 -12.50 -7.32
C GLY A 21 2.70 -11.07 -6.81
N ALA A 22 2.11 -10.66 -5.68
CA ALA A 22 2.15 -9.27 -5.22
C ALA A 22 3.57 -8.73 -4.92
N GLY A 23 4.53 -9.62 -4.67
CA GLY A 23 5.93 -9.26 -4.41
C GLY A 23 6.86 -9.31 -5.63
N GLU A 24 6.41 -9.88 -6.75
CA GLU A 24 7.29 -10.19 -7.89
C GLU A 24 7.89 -8.93 -8.52
N GLY A 25 7.08 -7.87 -8.67
CA GLY A 25 7.52 -6.59 -9.24
C GLY A 25 8.60 -5.86 -8.43
N VAL A 26 8.87 -6.29 -7.20
CA VAL A 26 9.92 -5.76 -6.33
C VAL A 26 10.93 -6.83 -5.89
N GLY A 27 10.97 -7.97 -6.58
CA GLY A 27 11.97 -9.02 -6.38
C GLY A 27 11.69 -10.00 -5.23
N PHE A 28 10.46 -10.02 -4.68
CA PHE A 28 10.06 -10.98 -3.64
C PHE A 28 9.20 -12.10 -4.22
N ALA A 29 9.82 -13.25 -4.51
CA ALA A 29 9.11 -14.44 -4.95
C ALA A 29 8.16 -15.00 -3.87
N GLY A 30 7.09 -15.69 -4.29
CA GLY A 30 6.12 -16.31 -3.37
C GLY A 30 6.76 -17.27 -2.37
N ALA A 31 7.70 -18.12 -2.83
CA ALA A 31 8.44 -19.04 -1.97
C ALA A 31 9.21 -18.33 -0.84
N THR A 32 9.66 -17.10 -1.07
CA THR A 32 10.36 -16.28 -0.06
C THR A 32 9.40 -15.86 1.06
N TYR A 33 8.15 -15.54 0.73
CA TYR A 33 7.11 -15.24 1.72
C TYR A 33 6.70 -16.50 2.50
N GLU A 34 6.50 -17.62 1.82
CA GLU A 34 6.13 -18.89 2.45
C GLU A 34 7.19 -19.36 3.45
N ALA A 35 8.47 -19.27 3.08
CA ALA A 35 9.59 -19.56 3.98
C ALA A 35 9.65 -18.64 5.22
N ALA A 36 8.97 -17.49 5.19
CA ALA A 36 8.82 -16.57 6.31
C ALA A 36 7.55 -16.82 7.15
N GLY A 37 6.79 -17.88 6.87
CA GLY A 37 5.53 -18.18 7.55
C GLY A 37 4.34 -17.34 7.07
N VAL A 38 4.48 -16.66 5.94
CA VAL A 38 3.41 -15.86 5.31
C VAL A 38 2.59 -16.76 4.40
N ARG A 39 1.27 -16.64 4.47
CA ARG A 39 0.36 -17.37 3.58
C ARG A 39 0.26 -16.67 2.24
N THR A 40 0.33 -17.44 1.16
CA THR A 40 0.04 -16.99 -0.20
C THR A 40 -1.38 -17.38 -0.57
N GLU A 41 -2.13 -16.46 -1.19
CA GLU A 41 -3.51 -16.72 -1.65
C GLU A 41 -3.70 -16.15 -3.06
N ALA A 42 -4.22 -16.97 -3.97
CA ALA A 42 -4.43 -16.60 -5.36
C ALA A 42 -5.77 -15.87 -5.55
N ASP A 43 -6.78 -16.19 -4.74
CA ASP A 43 -8.07 -15.53 -4.78
C ASP A 43 -8.06 -14.21 -4.00
N VAL A 44 -8.02 -13.11 -4.75
CA VAL A 44 -8.08 -11.75 -4.19
C VAL A 44 -9.32 -11.55 -3.31
N ALA A 45 -10.47 -12.19 -3.60
CA ALA A 45 -11.65 -12.06 -2.76
C ALA A 45 -11.43 -12.64 -1.36
N LYS A 46 -10.66 -13.72 -1.25
CA LYS A 46 -10.29 -14.31 0.05
C LYS A 46 -9.26 -13.46 0.79
N VAL A 47 -8.29 -12.88 0.09
CA VAL A 47 -7.32 -11.95 0.69
C VAL A 47 -8.04 -10.79 1.36
N TRP A 48 -8.97 -10.15 0.65
CA TRP A 48 -9.75 -9.05 1.20
C TRP A 48 -10.74 -9.52 2.26
N GLY A 49 -11.45 -10.63 2.02
CA GLY A 49 -12.53 -11.08 2.91
C GLY A 49 -12.09 -11.67 4.25
N SER A 50 -10.83 -12.11 4.38
CA SER A 50 -10.27 -12.70 5.61
C SER A 50 -9.43 -11.73 6.44
N ALA A 51 -9.14 -10.53 5.93
CA ALA A 51 -8.26 -9.57 6.58
C ALA A 51 -9.01 -8.67 7.56
N GLU A 52 -8.47 -8.53 8.78
CA GLU A 52 -8.87 -7.48 9.72
C GLU A 52 -8.13 -6.16 9.43
N LEU A 53 -6.89 -6.25 8.93
CA LEU A 53 -6.05 -5.14 8.51
C LEU A 53 -5.56 -5.36 7.08
N ILE A 54 -5.85 -4.42 6.19
CA ILE A 54 -5.46 -4.42 4.78
C ILE A 54 -4.39 -3.36 4.59
N LEU A 55 -3.19 -3.81 4.20
CA LEU A 55 -2.05 -2.94 3.90
C LEU A 55 -1.90 -2.79 2.38
N LYS A 56 -2.00 -1.57 1.87
CA LYS A 56 -1.79 -1.25 0.45
C LYS A 56 -0.77 -0.12 0.29
N VAL A 57 -0.37 0.11 -0.97
CA VAL A 57 0.46 1.25 -1.36
C VAL A 57 -0.44 2.37 -1.87
N LYS A 58 -1.24 2.10 -2.90
CA LYS A 58 -2.14 3.09 -3.51
C LYS A 58 -3.57 2.97 -3.00
N GLU A 59 -4.35 3.99 -3.29
CA GLU A 59 -5.78 4.07 -3.05
C GLU A 59 -6.51 2.88 -3.68
N PRO A 60 -7.56 2.34 -3.01
CA PRO A 60 -8.34 1.25 -3.56
C PRO A 60 -9.11 1.74 -4.78
N GLN A 61 -9.14 0.91 -5.84
CA GLN A 61 -9.94 1.17 -7.02
C GLN A 61 -11.43 0.86 -6.75
N SER A 62 -12.32 1.32 -7.63
CA SER A 62 -13.78 1.17 -7.45
C SER A 62 -14.24 -0.28 -7.21
N GLU A 63 -13.63 -1.27 -7.86
CA GLU A 63 -13.90 -2.69 -7.64
C GLU A 63 -13.33 -3.22 -6.31
N GLU A 64 -12.27 -2.61 -5.79
CA GLU A 64 -11.65 -2.96 -4.52
C GLU A 64 -12.45 -2.38 -3.34
N ILE A 65 -12.99 -1.17 -3.49
CA ILE A 65 -13.89 -0.55 -2.50
C ILE A 65 -15.09 -1.46 -2.22
N LYS A 66 -15.66 -2.09 -3.26
CA LYS A 66 -16.78 -3.06 -3.12
C LYS A 66 -16.44 -4.30 -2.29
N ARG A 67 -15.15 -4.57 -2.05
CA ARG A 67 -14.67 -5.70 -1.25
C ARG A 67 -14.49 -5.32 0.22
N LEU A 68 -14.39 -4.02 0.53
CA LEU A 68 -14.30 -3.53 1.90
C LEU A 68 -15.60 -3.77 2.65
N LYS A 69 -15.46 -4.11 3.93
CA LYS A 69 -16.57 -4.36 4.84
C LYS A 69 -16.31 -3.67 6.16
N GLY A 70 -17.41 -3.41 6.89
CA GLY A 70 -17.33 -2.96 8.27
C GLY A 70 -16.51 -3.93 9.15
N GLY A 71 -15.74 -3.37 10.08
CA GLY A 71 -14.82 -4.12 10.95
C GLY A 71 -13.42 -4.31 10.38
N GLN A 72 -13.17 -3.95 9.12
CA GLN A 72 -11.84 -3.94 8.52
C GLN A 72 -11.16 -2.60 8.70
N THR A 73 -9.83 -2.63 8.81
CA THR A 73 -8.97 -1.45 8.75
C THR A 73 -8.22 -1.43 7.44
N LEU A 74 -8.35 -0.36 6.65
CA LEU A 74 -7.55 -0.10 5.46
C LEU A 74 -6.44 0.91 5.81
N PHE A 75 -5.19 0.54 5.53
CA PHE A 75 -4.03 1.41 5.75
C PHE A 75 -3.24 1.57 4.45
N THR A 76 -3.31 2.76 3.85
CA THR A 76 -2.74 3.06 2.51
C THR A 76 -2.66 4.57 2.25
N TYR A 77 -2.09 5.00 1.11
CA TYR A 77 -2.29 6.38 0.62
C TYR A 77 -3.70 6.54 0.07
N LEU A 78 -4.42 7.60 0.44
CA LEU A 78 -5.83 7.76 0.05
C LEU A 78 -6.12 9.02 -0.78
N LEU A 79 -5.40 10.12 -0.56
CA LEU A 79 -5.57 11.39 -1.28
C LEU A 79 -7.03 11.89 -1.29
N LEU A 80 -7.75 11.69 -0.17
CA LEU A 80 -9.20 11.88 -0.07
C LEU A 80 -9.69 13.27 -0.50
N ALA A 81 -8.89 14.31 -0.25
CA ALA A 81 -9.24 15.69 -0.61
C ALA A 81 -9.39 15.92 -2.12
N ALA A 82 -8.77 15.08 -2.95
CA ALA A 82 -8.79 15.20 -4.41
C ALA A 82 -9.77 14.24 -5.10
N GLU A 83 -10.35 13.27 -4.37
CA GLU A 83 -11.16 12.20 -4.97
C GLU A 83 -12.46 11.95 -4.17
N GLU A 84 -13.54 12.58 -4.63
CA GLU A 84 -14.86 12.50 -4.00
C GLU A 84 -15.46 11.09 -4.10
N ALA A 85 -15.32 10.43 -5.25
CA ALA A 85 -15.93 9.11 -5.47
C ALA A 85 -15.31 8.06 -4.55
N LEU A 86 -13.98 8.10 -4.38
CA LEU A 86 -13.26 7.28 -3.40
C LEU A 86 -13.78 7.56 -1.99
N THR A 87 -13.84 8.82 -1.58
CA THR A 87 -14.27 9.20 -0.23
C THR A 87 -15.68 8.68 0.08
N ARG A 88 -16.63 8.83 -0.85
CA ARG A 88 -17.99 8.31 -0.70
C ARG A 88 -18.00 6.78 -0.60
N GLY A 89 -17.28 6.09 -1.48
CA GLY A 89 -17.21 4.64 -1.46
C GLY A 89 -16.59 4.09 -0.16
N LEU A 90 -15.59 4.76 0.40
CA LEU A 90 -15.01 4.38 1.69
C LEU A 90 -16.00 4.59 2.85
N ILE A 91 -16.76 5.69 2.84
CA ILE A 91 -17.82 5.93 3.83
C ILE A 91 -18.88 4.83 3.75
N GLU A 92 -19.33 4.49 2.55
CA GLU A 92 -20.34 3.43 2.33
C GLU A 92 -19.86 2.05 2.79
N SER A 93 -18.55 1.78 2.71
CA SER A 93 -17.98 0.49 3.16
C SER A 93 -17.98 0.29 4.67
N CYS A 94 -18.13 1.36 5.46
CA CYS A 94 -18.00 1.39 6.92
C CYS A 94 -16.65 0.85 7.46
N ALA A 95 -15.63 0.74 6.61
CA ALA A 95 -14.28 0.34 7.02
C ALA A 95 -13.56 1.50 7.73
N THR A 96 -12.67 1.17 8.68
CA THR A 96 -11.78 2.16 9.29
C THR A 96 -10.63 2.44 8.33
N CYS A 97 -10.53 3.66 7.81
CA CYS A 97 -9.52 4.01 6.80
C CYS A 97 -8.48 4.96 7.39
N ILE A 98 -7.20 4.58 7.34
CA ILE A 98 -6.07 5.37 7.81
C ILE A 98 -5.22 5.76 6.59
N ALA A 99 -5.06 7.06 6.38
CA ALA A 99 -4.28 7.62 5.28
C ALA A 99 -2.82 7.81 5.69
N TYR A 100 -1.87 7.26 4.93
CA TYR A 100 -0.43 7.44 5.21
C TYR A 100 0.00 8.91 5.19
N GLU A 101 -0.51 9.67 4.23
CA GLU A 101 -0.14 11.07 3.99
C GLU A 101 -0.66 12.05 5.04
N THR A 102 -1.51 11.61 5.96
CA THR A 102 -2.05 12.46 7.05
C THR A 102 -1.49 12.10 8.42
N ILE A 103 -0.69 11.04 8.52
CA ILE A 103 -0.01 10.68 9.77
C ILE A 103 1.11 11.67 10.04
N THR A 104 0.99 12.38 11.16
CA THR A 104 1.98 13.34 11.64
C THR A 104 2.75 12.82 12.85
N ASP A 105 4.02 13.20 12.95
CA ASP A 105 4.78 13.04 14.19
C ASP A 105 4.46 14.17 15.20
N ARG A 106 5.08 14.11 16.39
CA ARG A 106 4.88 15.12 17.45
C ARG A 106 5.34 16.53 17.07
N GLN A 107 6.17 16.66 16.03
CA GLN A 107 6.70 17.93 15.52
C GLN A 107 5.93 18.41 14.28
N GLY A 108 4.90 17.69 13.83
CA GLY A 108 4.11 18.01 12.65
C GLY A 108 4.72 17.53 11.32
N GLY A 109 5.80 16.75 11.35
CA GLY A 109 6.38 16.12 10.16
C GLY A 109 5.49 15.00 9.61
N LEU A 110 5.64 14.67 8.32
CA LEU A 110 4.92 13.59 7.64
C LEU A 110 5.86 12.39 7.39
N PRO A 111 6.14 11.55 8.41
CA PRO A 111 7.17 10.52 8.34
C PRO A 111 6.91 9.45 7.27
N LEU A 112 5.64 9.17 6.96
CA LEU A 112 5.29 8.19 5.94
C LEU A 112 5.30 8.78 4.53
N LEU A 113 5.22 10.11 4.37
CA LEU A 113 5.30 10.76 3.07
C LEU A 113 6.76 11.09 2.68
N ALA A 114 7.60 11.44 3.66
CA ALA A 114 8.98 11.89 3.45
C ALA A 114 9.85 10.95 2.58
N PRO A 115 9.80 9.62 2.72
CA PRO A 115 10.54 8.71 1.83
C PRO A 115 10.10 8.82 0.37
N MET A 116 8.78 8.89 0.12
CA MET A 116 8.23 9.02 -1.23
C MET A 116 8.61 10.38 -1.85
N SER A 117 8.59 11.47 -1.07
CA SER A 117 9.05 12.79 -1.54
C SER A 117 10.52 12.78 -1.97
N THR A 118 11.38 12.07 -1.23
CA THR A 118 12.81 11.94 -1.57
C THR A 118 13.02 11.18 -2.88
N VAL A 119 12.29 10.07 -3.08
CA VAL A 119 12.35 9.29 -4.32
C VAL A 119 11.85 10.12 -5.50
N ALA A 120 10.69 10.78 -5.34
CA ALA A 120 10.12 11.64 -6.38
C ALA A 120 11.07 12.76 -6.79
N GLY A 121 11.71 13.44 -5.83
CA GLY A 121 12.68 14.49 -6.12
C GLY A 121 13.91 14.01 -6.90
N ARG A 122 14.44 12.83 -6.58
CA ARG A 122 15.56 12.22 -7.33
C ARG A 122 15.14 11.82 -8.74
N MET A 123 13.95 11.26 -8.90
CA MET A 123 13.42 10.89 -10.20
C MET A 123 13.16 12.11 -11.09
N ALA A 124 12.65 13.21 -10.53
CA ALA A 124 12.45 14.46 -11.26
C ALA A 124 13.78 14.97 -11.86
N ALA A 125 14.84 15.05 -11.06
CA ALA A 125 16.17 15.44 -11.53
C ALA A 125 16.72 14.50 -12.63
N GLN A 126 16.48 13.19 -12.51
CA GLN A 126 16.91 12.22 -13.51
C GLN A 126 16.12 12.34 -14.83
N LEU A 127 14.81 12.58 -14.74
CA LEU A 127 13.94 12.81 -15.90
C LEU A 127 14.31 14.12 -16.61
N GLU A 128 14.56 15.20 -15.87
CA GLU A 128 15.01 16.49 -16.42
C GLU A 128 16.32 16.34 -17.19
N LEU A 129 17.31 15.63 -16.63
CA LEU A 129 18.58 15.35 -17.31
C LEU A 129 18.36 14.59 -18.63
N PHE A 130 17.42 13.64 -18.63
CA PHE A 130 17.10 12.82 -19.79
C PHE A 130 16.34 13.61 -20.87
N THR A 131 15.41 14.49 -20.48
CA THR A 131 14.70 15.37 -21.41
C THR A 131 15.64 16.40 -22.04
N GLN A 132 16.63 16.91 -21.29
CA GLN A 132 17.61 17.86 -21.81
C GLN A 132 18.58 17.23 -22.82
N CYS A 133 18.86 15.92 -22.73
CA CYS A 133 19.65 15.19 -23.73
C CYS A 133 18.86 14.79 -25.00
N MET A 134 17.51 14.76 -24.95
CA MET A 134 16.66 14.31 -26.07
C MET A 134 16.00 15.42 -26.88
N CYS A 135 16.20 16.70 -26.52
CA CYS A 135 15.87 17.83 -27.38
C CYS A 135 17.14 18.27 -28.14
N PRO A 136 17.31 17.93 -29.44
CA PRO A 136 18.32 18.59 -30.25
C PRO A 136 17.85 20.01 -30.56
N SER A 137 18.71 20.98 -30.29
CA SER A 137 18.64 22.36 -30.80
C SER A 137 18.58 22.41 -32.32
#